data_AF-A0A316KKC3-F1
#
_entry.id   AF-A0A316KKC3-F1
#
_cell.length_a   1.000
_cell.length_b   1.000
_cell.length_c   1.000
_cell.angle_alpha   90.00
_cell.angle_beta   90.00
_cell.angle_gamma   90.00
#
_symmetry.space_group_name_H-M   'P 1'
#
loop_
_entity.id
_entity.type
_entity.pdbx_description
1 polymer ?
#
loop_
_entity_poly.entity_id
_entity_poly.type
_entity_poly.pdbx_seq_one_letter_code
_entity_poly.pdbx_strand_id
1 'polypeptide(L)'
;MKLEAANKKLEAIIASVEKEGLSADNLIDNLKELREYALKEQDPLVTKVLRLSYEYLGENNAFDIQAQFEEDEEENEYPIEIEDTENFLYLMNLLKKADHKINREEIKDYRTALKLELY
;
A
#
# COMPACT_ATOMS: atom_id res chain seq x y z
N MET A 1 -9.63 2.33 -6.52
CA MET A 1 -9.82 1.21 -7.45
C MET A 1 -11.02 1.50 -8.33
N LYS A 2 -11.21 0.78 -9.44
CA LYS A 2 -12.25 1.11 -10.43
C LYS A 2 -13.61 0.54 -10.03
N LEU A 3 -13.64 -0.66 -9.46
CA LEU A 3 -14.87 -1.33 -9.05
C LEU A 3 -15.35 -0.80 -7.70
N GLU A 4 -16.64 -0.54 -7.59
CA GLU A 4 -17.27 -0.10 -6.34
C GLU A 4 -17.06 -1.13 -5.21
N ALA A 5 -17.19 -2.42 -5.53
CA ALA A 5 -16.94 -3.50 -4.57
C ALA A 5 -15.49 -3.51 -4.05
N ALA A 6 -14.53 -3.17 -4.91
CA ALA A 6 -13.12 -3.08 -4.53
C ALA A 6 -12.88 -1.89 -3.60
N ASN A 7 -13.46 -0.72 -3.91
CA ASN A 7 -13.38 0.45 -3.03
C ASN A 7 -14.03 0.20 -1.66
N LYS A 8 -15.19 -0.48 -1.61
CA LYS A 8 -15.82 -0.85 -0.33
C LYS A 8 -14.94 -1.78 0.51
N LYS A 9 -14.29 -2.76 -0.12
CA LYS A 9 -13.36 -3.66 0.56
C LYS A 9 -12.14 -2.89 1.08
N LEU A 10 -11.58 -2.01 0.26
CA LEU A 10 -10.46 -1.14 0.63
C LEU A 10 -10.81 -0.22 1.81
N GLU A 11 -12.00 0.40 1.80
CA GLU A 11 -12.48 1.23 2.91
C GLU A 11 -12.67 0.43 4.20
N ALA A 12 -13.17 -0.81 4.12
CA ALA A 12 -13.28 -1.69 5.27
C ALA A 12 -11.90 -2.07 5.85
N ILE A 13 -10.89 -2.31 4.99
CA ILE A 13 -9.51 -2.56 5.42
C ILE A 13 -8.95 -1.33 6.14
N ILE A 14 -9.09 -0.15 5.54
CA ILE A 14 -8.64 1.13 6.13
C ILE A 14 -9.28 1.32 7.51
N ALA A 15 -10.60 1.19 7.63
CA ALA A 15 -11.29 1.37 8.90
C ALA A 15 -10.87 0.37 9.98
N SER A 16 -10.56 -0.88 9.60
CA SER A 16 -10.06 -1.90 10.52
C SER A 16 -8.67 -1.54 11.04
N VAL A 17 -7.77 -1.11 10.14
CA VAL A 17 -6.39 -0.75 10.49
C VAL A 17 -6.32 0.57 11.27
N GLU A 18 -7.19 1.54 10.98
CA GLU A 18 -7.32 2.77 11.79
C GLU A 18 -7.70 2.47 13.26
N LYS A 19 -8.45 1.40 13.50
CA LYS A 19 -8.92 1.02 14.83
C LYS A 19 -7.95 0.09 15.58
N GLU A 20 -7.32 -0.83 14.86
CA GLU A 20 -6.59 -1.97 15.44
C GLU A 20 -5.12 -2.02 15.02
N GLY A 21 -4.67 -1.06 14.20
CA GLY A 21 -3.34 -1.03 13.61
C GLY A 21 -3.11 -2.19 12.64
N LEU A 22 -1.84 -2.52 12.41
CA LEU A 22 -1.45 -3.66 11.56
C LEU A 22 -1.85 -5.02 12.16
N SER A 23 -2.30 -5.06 13.42
CA SER A 23 -2.81 -6.27 14.08
C SER A 23 -4.28 -6.56 13.75
N ALA A 24 -4.91 -5.75 12.88
CA ALA A 24 -6.29 -5.95 12.46
C ALA A 24 -6.56 -7.39 11.99
N ASP A 25 -7.65 -7.97 12.48
CA ASP A 25 -7.98 -9.36 12.22
C ASP A 25 -8.13 -9.63 10.71
N ASN A 26 -7.49 -10.70 10.24
CA ASN A 26 -7.51 -11.15 8.85
C ASN A 26 -6.95 -10.13 7.84
N LEU A 27 -6.12 -9.16 8.24
CA LEU A 27 -5.55 -8.15 7.34
C LEU A 27 -4.91 -8.76 6.08
N ILE A 28 -4.07 -9.79 6.24
CA ILE A 28 -3.40 -10.46 5.12
C ILE A 28 -4.41 -11.08 4.15
N ASP A 29 -5.44 -11.75 4.65
CA ASP A 29 -6.45 -12.39 3.79
C ASP A 29 -7.35 -11.35 3.12
N ASN A 30 -7.67 -10.26 3.80
CA ASN A 30 -8.35 -9.12 3.21
C ASN A 30 -7.55 -8.50 2.04
N LEU A 31 -6.23 -8.40 2.16
CA LEU A 31 -5.34 -7.92 1.09
C LEU A 31 -5.29 -8.89 -0.10
N LYS A 32 -5.26 -10.21 0.16
CA LYS A 32 -5.36 -11.23 -0.90
C LYS A 32 -6.68 -11.12 -1.65
N GLU A 33 -7.80 -10.94 -0.95
CA GLU A 33 -9.10 -10.72 -1.59
C GLU A 33 -9.13 -9.42 -2.40
N LEU A 34 -8.56 -8.33 -1.87
CA LEU A 34 -8.48 -7.05 -2.56
C LEU A 34 -7.66 -7.18 -3.87
N ARG A 35 -6.60 -7.99 -3.86
CA ARG A 35 -5.78 -8.29 -5.04
C ARG A 35 -6.58 -8.97 -6.15
N GLU A 36 -7.55 -9.84 -5.82
CA GLU A 36 -8.41 -10.46 -6.83
C GLU A 36 -9.28 -9.44 -7.57
N TYR A 37 -9.64 -8.33 -6.92
CA TYR A 37 -10.28 -7.21 -7.63
C TYR A 37 -9.30 -6.50 -8.56
N ALA A 38 -8.06 -6.23 -8.12
CA ALA A 38 -7.04 -5.61 -8.97
C ALA A 38 -6.73 -6.45 -10.23
N LEU A 39 -6.74 -7.79 -10.09
CA LEU A 39 -6.62 -8.71 -11.22
C LEU A 39 -7.79 -8.56 -12.21
N LYS A 40 -9.03 -8.50 -11.72
CA LYS A 40 -10.23 -8.27 -12.55
C LYS A 40 -10.21 -6.90 -13.24
N GLU A 41 -9.67 -5.89 -12.57
CA GLU A 41 -9.46 -4.54 -13.12
C GLU A 41 -8.31 -4.46 -14.13
N GLN A 42 -7.57 -5.56 -14.32
CA GLN A 42 -6.39 -5.64 -15.17
C GLN A 42 -5.33 -4.58 -14.81
N ASP A 43 -5.17 -4.32 -13.51
CA ASP A 43 -4.18 -3.39 -13.00
C ASP A 43 -2.95 -4.13 -12.45
N PRO A 44 -1.90 -4.33 -13.27
CA PRO A 44 -0.73 -5.10 -12.84
C PRO A 44 0.07 -4.40 -11.75
N LEU A 45 0.04 -3.06 -11.67
CA LEU A 45 0.75 -2.32 -10.62
C LEU A 45 0.08 -2.57 -9.27
N VAL A 46 -1.24 -2.36 -9.19
CA VAL A 46 -2.00 -2.55 -7.96
C VAL A 46 -1.98 -4.02 -7.53
N THR A 47 -2.10 -4.95 -8.49
CA THR A 47 -1.97 -6.39 -8.21
C THR A 47 -0.61 -6.73 -7.58
N LYS A 48 0.47 -6.14 -8.09
CA LYS A 48 1.83 -6.41 -7.62
C LYS A 48 2.11 -5.78 -6.26
N VAL A 49 1.71 -4.51 -6.06
CA VAL A 49 1.94 -3.83 -4.78
C VAL A 49 1.16 -4.51 -3.66
N LEU A 50 -0.12 -4.87 -3.86
CA LEU A 50 -0.92 -5.58 -2.86
C LEU A 50 -0.30 -6.93 -2.48
N ARG A 51 0.23 -7.65 -3.48
CA ARG A 51 0.96 -8.90 -3.25
C ARG A 51 2.16 -8.69 -2.35
N LEU A 52 3.01 -7.73 -2.70
CA LEU A 52 4.22 -7.43 -1.95
C LEU A 52 3.88 -6.93 -0.53
N SER A 53 2.84 -6.11 -0.38
CA SER A 53 2.42 -5.59 0.93
C SER A 53 2.03 -6.70 1.89
N TYR A 54 1.23 -7.69 1.45
CA TYR A 54 0.88 -8.80 2.35
C TYR A 54 2.03 -9.79 2.58
N GLU A 55 2.96 -9.92 1.63
CA GLU A 55 4.19 -10.71 1.80
C GLU A 55 5.07 -10.06 2.89
N TYR A 56 5.31 -8.76 2.78
CA TYR A 56 6.08 -8.00 3.74
C TYR A 56 5.47 -8.00 5.14
N LEU A 57 4.16 -7.75 5.26
CA LEU A 57 3.45 -7.82 6.54
C LEU A 57 3.57 -9.22 7.16
N GLY A 58 3.52 -10.28 6.36
CA GLY A 58 3.62 -11.66 6.84
C GLY A 58 5.03 -12.05 7.31
N GLU A 59 6.08 -11.47 6.71
CA GLU A 59 7.47 -11.76 7.07
C GLU A 59 7.95 -10.92 8.26
N ASN A 60 7.53 -9.65 8.34
CA ASN A 60 8.08 -8.68 9.29
C ASN A 60 7.11 -8.33 10.44
N ASN A 61 5.81 -8.59 10.31
CA ASN A 61 4.76 -8.07 11.20
C ASN A 61 4.84 -6.53 11.40
N ALA A 62 5.35 -5.83 10.38
CA ALA A 62 5.63 -4.41 10.36
C ALA A 62 5.36 -3.84 8.95
N PHE A 63 5.31 -2.52 8.82
CA PHE A 63 5.21 -1.83 7.54
C PHE A 63 6.08 -0.56 7.49
N ASP A 64 7.35 -0.72 7.86
CA ASP A 64 8.42 0.28 7.93
C ASP A 64 9.11 0.54 6.57
N ILE A 65 8.33 0.53 5.47
CA ILE A 65 8.87 0.70 4.11
C ILE A 65 9.23 2.15 3.82
N GLN A 66 10.48 2.38 3.43
CA GLN A 66 10.95 3.68 2.93
C GLN A 66 10.58 3.86 1.46
N ALA A 67 9.38 4.39 1.20
CA ALA A 67 8.87 4.65 -0.15
C ALA A 67 8.50 6.13 -0.38
N GLN A 68 8.62 6.97 0.63
CA GLN A 68 8.31 8.40 0.56
C GLN A 68 9.55 9.23 0.86
N PHE A 69 9.72 10.30 0.12
CA PHE A 69 10.88 11.18 0.20
C PHE A 69 10.45 12.64 0.22
N GLU A 70 11.17 13.45 0.96
CA GLU A 70 11.09 14.92 0.93
C GLU A 70 12.33 15.47 0.22
N GLU A 71 12.12 16.52 -0.58
CA GLU A 71 13.19 17.27 -1.23
C GLU A 71 13.56 18.50 -0.37
N ASP A 72 14.85 18.73 -0.16
CA ASP A 72 15.34 19.96 0.46
C ASP A 72 15.43 21.15 -0.52
N GLU A 73 15.90 22.30 -0.06
CA GLU A 73 16.08 23.50 -0.92
C GLU A 73 17.10 23.29 -2.07
N GLU A 74 17.92 22.24 -2.00
CA GLU A 74 18.93 21.88 -2.99
C GLU A 74 18.50 20.67 -3.87
N GLU A 75 17.21 20.29 -3.82
CA GLU A 75 16.62 19.14 -4.54
C GLU A 75 17.22 17.78 -4.12
N ASN A 76 17.80 17.67 -2.93
CA ASN A 76 18.22 16.38 -2.39
C ASN A 76 17.03 15.66 -1.74
N GLU A 77 16.82 14.38 -2.12
CA GLU A 77 15.77 13.53 -1.55
C GLU A 77 16.22 12.86 -0.24
N TYR A 78 15.39 12.96 0.81
CA TYR A 78 15.58 12.25 2.07
C TYR A 78 14.35 11.41 2.42
N PRO A 79 14.53 10.17 2.90
CA PRO A 79 13.41 9.32 3.29
C PRO A 79 12.64 9.95 4.45
N ILE A 80 11.31 9.93 4.35
CA ILE A 80 10.44 10.36 5.44
C ILE A 80 10.30 9.20 6.43
N GLU A 81 10.53 9.48 7.71
CA GLU A 81 10.23 8.54 8.79
C GLU A 81 8.73 8.60 9.10
N ILE A 82 8.04 7.49 8.87
CA ILE A 82 6.59 7.37 9.04
C ILE A 82 6.31 6.11 9.84
N GLU A 83 5.48 6.23 10.86
CA GLU A 83 5.03 5.10 11.67
C GLU A 83 4.33 4.05 10.80
N ASP A 84 4.61 2.77 11.06
CA ASP A 84 4.16 1.61 10.28
C ASP A 84 2.68 1.67 9.85
N THR A 85 1.79 1.95 10.81
CA THR A 85 0.35 1.98 10.56
C THR A 85 -0.02 3.14 9.64
N GLU A 86 0.57 4.32 9.83
CA GLU A 86 0.32 5.49 9.00
C GLU A 86 0.87 5.27 7.59
N ASN A 87 2.04 4.66 7.47
CA ASN A 87 2.68 4.32 6.21
C ASN A 87 1.81 3.35 5.39
N PHE A 88 1.28 2.31 6.04
CA PHE A 88 0.36 1.36 5.39
C PHE A 88 -0.95 2.03 4.96
N LEU A 89 -1.56 2.83 5.85
CA LEU A 89 -2.80 3.54 5.56
C LEU A 89 -2.64 4.55 4.42
N TYR A 90 -1.47 5.18 4.31
CA TYR A 90 -1.14 6.06 3.20
C TYR A 90 -1.20 5.30 1.87
N LEU A 91 -0.48 4.19 1.74
CA LEU A 91 -0.52 3.35 0.55
C LEU A 91 -1.96 2.91 0.22
N MET A 92 -2.73 2.46 1.22
CA MET A 92 -4.14 2.07 1.00
C MET A 92 -4.98 3.22 0.46
N ASN A 93 -4.77 4.46 0.94
CA ASN A 93 -5.47 5.62 0.43
C ASN A 93 -5.07 5.98 -1.01
N LEU A 94 -3.81 5.80 -1.41
CA LEU A 94 -3.40 5.96 -2.81
C LEU A 94 -4.20 5.04 -3.74
N LEU A 95 -4.44 3.80 -3.31
CA LEU A 95 -5.19 2.80 -4.07
C LEU A 95 -6.64 3.21 -4.35
N LYS A 96 -7.25 4.08 -3.53
CA LYS A 96 -8.62 4.60 -3.77
C LYS A 96 -8.71 5.29 -5.13
N LYS A 97 -7.66 6.01 -5.54
CA LYS A 97 -7.54 6.68 -6.85
C LYS A 97 -6.26 6.28 -7.57
N ALA A 98 -6.01 4.97 -7.70
CA ALA A 98 -4.78 4.43 -8.29
C ALA A 98 -4.46 4.87 -9.74
N ASP A 99 -5.42 5.39 -10.50
CA ASP A 99 -5.20 5.93 -11.85
C ASP A 99 -4.80 7.42 -11.83
N HIS A 100 -4.93 8.12 -10.70
CA HIS A 100 -4.48 9.49 -10.56
C HIS A 100 -2.95 9.55 -10.73
N LYS A 101 -2.45 10.45 -11.58
CA LYS A 101 -1.04 10.47 -12.02
C LYS A 101 -0.05 10.42 -10.86
N ILE A 102 -0.26 11.25 -9.84
CA ILE A 102 0.63 11.35 -8.67
C ILE A 102 0.60 10.04 -7.86
N ASN A 103 -0.60 9.60 -7.46
CA ASN A 103 -0.78 8.32 -6.77
C ASN A 103 -0.16 7.15 -7.52
N ARG A 104 -0.23 7.16 -8.86
CA ARG A 104 0.33 6.09 -9.69
C ARG A 104 1.85 6.01 -9.58
N GLU A 105 2.53 7.15 -9.53
CA GLU A 105 3.98 7.18 -9.34
C GLU A 105 4.35 6.72 -7.94
N GLU A 106 3.71 7.27 -6.90
CA GLU A 106 3.99 6.85 -5.51
C GLU A 106 3.71 5.35 -5.28
N ILE A 107 2.66 4.78 -5.87
CA ILE A 107 2.42 3.33 -5.80
C ILE A 107 3.56 2.53 -6.47
N LYS A 108 4.21 3.06 -7.52
CA LYS A 108 5.41 2.42 -8.11
C LYS A 108 6.58 2.50 -7.15
N ASP A 109 6.74 3.58 -6.40
CA ASP A 109 7.81 3.74 -5.42
C ASP A 109 7.64 2.71 -4.30
N TYR A 110 6.43 2.61 -3.73
CA TYR A 110 6.08 1.53 -2.78
C TYR A 110 6.35 0.15 -3.34
N ARG A 111 5.90 -0.15 -4.57
CA ARG A 111 6.15 -1.44 -5.21
C ARG A 111 7.65 -1.71 -5.36
N THR A 112 8.45 -0.67 -5.63
CA THR A 112 9.89 -0.79 -5.83
C THR A 112 10.61 -1.02 -4.51
N ALA A 113 10.33 -0.22 -3.48
CA ALA A 113 10.86 -0.38 -2.13
C ALA A 113 10.50 -1.74 -1.53
N LEU A 114 9.22 -2.12 -1.55
CA LEU A 114 8.78 -3.45 -1.08
C LEU A 114 9.48 -4.60 -1.80
N LYS A 115 9.76 -4.45 -3.11
CA LYS A 115 10.45 -5.49 -3.87
C LYS A 115 11.90 -5.61 -3.43
N LEU A 116 12.58 -4.49 -3.16
CA LEU A 116 13.98 -4.47 -2.73
C LEU A 116 14.15 -5.11 -1.35
N GLU A 117 13.22 -4.87 -0.43
CA GLU A 117 13.26 -5.48 0.91
C GLU A 117 12.99 -7.00 0.88
N LEU A 118 12.13 -7.46 -0.05
CA LEU A 118 11.75 -8.88 -0.14
C LEU A 118 12.71 -9.73 -1.00
N TYR A 119 13.49 -9.15 -1.92
CA TYR A 119 14.30 -9.89 -2.92
C TYR A 119 15.59 -9.17 -3.32
#